data_AF-A0A4R2GZE4-F1
#
_entry.id   AF-A0A4R2GZE4-F1
#
_cell.length_a   1.000
_cell.length_b   1.000
_cell.length_c   1.000
_cell.angle_alpha   90.00
_cell.angle_beta   90.00
_cell.angle_gamma   90.00
#
_symmetry.space_group_name_H-M   'P 1'
#
loop_
_entity.id
_entity.type
_entity.pdbx_description
1 polymer ?
#
loop_
_entity_poly.entity_id
_entity_poly.type
_entity_poly.pdbx_seq_one_letter_code
_entity_poly.pdbx_strand_id
1 'polypeptide(L)' 'MKLQAGLLALVLAGSLAACGDSGDSSGGADAAAKATGPITIWYSNNAEEVTWAKQMVAAWNTAHADQKITGQ' A
#
# COMPACT_ATOMS: atom_id res chain seq x y z
N MET A 1 45.84 -2.22 -1.75
CA MET A 1 44.64 -2.40 -2.59
C MET A 1 43.79 -3.64 -2.23
N LYS A 2 43.83 -4.19 -1.01
CA LYS A 2 42.94 -5.30 -0.61
C LYS A 2 42.00 -4.97 0.57
N LEU A 3 42.23 -3.83 1.25
CA LEU A 3 41.36 -3.33 2.32
C LEU A 3 40.27 -2.36 1.85
N GLN A 4 40.31 -1.90 0.59
CA GLN A 4 39.32 -0.98 0.03
C GLN A 4 38.12 -1.68 -0.60
N ALA A 5 38.26 -2.94 -1.02
CA ALA A 5 37.18 -3.70 -1.66
C ALA A 5 36.13 -4.21 -0.65
N GLY A 6 36.52 -4.47 0.60
CA GLY A 6 35.60 -4.92 1.64
C GLY A 6 34.66 -3.84 2.16
N LEU A 7 35.09 -2.57 2.14
CA LEU A 7 34.30 -1.46 2.66
C LEU A 7 33.13 -1.08 1.72
N LEU A 8 33.31 -1.24 0.40
CA LEU A 8 32.27 -0.97 -0.60
C LEU A 8 31.14 -2.01 -0.58
N ALA A 9 31.46 -3.27 -0.28
CA ALA A 9 30.46 -4.35 -0.23
C ALA A 9 29.50 -4.21 0.97
N LEU A 10 29.98 -3.68 2.11
CA LEU A 10 29.14 -3.43 3.28
C LEU A 10 28.15 -2.26 3.06
N VAL A 11 28.55 -1.24 2.31
CA VAL A 11 27.72 -0.05 2.05
C VAL A 11 26.58 -0.36 1.07
N LEU A 12 26.81 -1.19 0.05
CA LEU A 12 25.75 -1.60 -0.90
C LEU A 12 24.75 -2.61 -0.30
N ALA A 13 25.17 -3.43 0.67
CA ALA A 13 24.26 -4.34 1.35
C ALA A 13 23.34 -3.62 2.36
N GLY A 14 23.83 -2.55 3.00
CA GLY A 14 23.06 -1.77 3.96
C GLY A 14 21.94 -0.91 3.33
N SER A 15 22.10 -0.47 2.08
CA SER A 15 21.08 0.32 1.38
C SER A 15 19.86 -0.49 0.94
N LEU A 16 20.00 -1.81 0.74
CA LEU A 16 18.88 -2.71 0.44
C LEU A 16 18.05 -3.04 1.69
N ALA A 17 18.68 -3.09 2.87
CA ALA A 17 17.97 -3.30 4.14
C ALA A 17 17.08 -2.10 4.52
N ALA A 18 17.43 -0.89 4.07
CA ALA A 18 16.65 0.32 4.32
C ALA A 18 15.37 0.44 3.48
N CYS A 19 15.27 -0.27 2.35
CA CYS A 19 14.01 -0.40 1.59
C CYS A 19 13.16 -1.58 2.03
N GLY A 20 13.63 -2.36 3.02
CA GLY A 20 12.96 -3.53 3.58
C GLY A 20 12.53 -3.37 5.04
N ASP A 21 12.58 -2.15 5.60
CA ASP A 21 11.88 -1.84 6.86
C ASP A 21 10.38 -1.69 6.57
N SER A 22 9.77 -2.78 6.12
CA SER A 22 8.33 -2.99 6.27
C SER A 22 8.19 -3.53 7.68
N GLY A 23 7.91 -2.63 8.62
CA GLY A 23 8.04 -2.85 10.05
C GLY A 23 7.62 -4.23 10.54
N ASP A 24 8.37 -4.68 11.55
CA ASP A 24 7.99 -5.76 12.45
C ASP A 24 6.50 -5.64 12.83
N SER A 25 5.71 -6.55 12.28
CA SER A 25 4.33 -6.81 12.69
C SER A 25 4.06 -8.29 12.49
N SER A 26 4.94 -9.12 13.05
CA SER A 26 4.84 -10.58 13.08
C SER A 26 3.61 -11.11 13.87
N GLY A 27 2.73 -10.22 14.37
CA GLY A 27 1.43 -10.55 14.96
C GLY A 27 0.21 -9.90 14.31
N GLY A 28 0.38 -9.11 13.24
CA GLY A 28 -0.69 -8.26 12.69
C GLY A 28 -1.22 -8.65 11.31
N ALA A 29 -0.50 -9.47 10.54
CA ALA A 29 -0.85 -9.75 9.14
C ALA A 29 -2.21 -10.46 8.99
N ASP A 30 -2.47 -11.49 9.81
CA ASP A 30 -3.76 -12.20 9.82
C ASP A 30 -4.92 -11.30 10.27
N ALA A 31 -4.69 -10.43 11.25
CA ALA A 31 -5.69 -9.50 11.74
C ALA A 31 -6.00 -8.42 10.71
N ALA A 32 -4.98 -7.89 10.04
CA ALA A 32 -5.12 -6.92 8.95
C ALA A 32 -5.85 -7.53 7.75
N ALA A 33 -5.55 -8.78 7.39
CA ALA A 33 -6.21 -9.48 6.29
C ALA A 33 -7.71 -9.74 6.53
N LYS A 34 -8.13 -9.77 7.80
CA LYS A 34 -9.53 -9.99 8.22
C LYS A 34 -10.24 -8.72 8.64
N ALA A 35 -9.56 -7.57 8.63
CA ALA A 35 -10.13 -6.31 9.08
C ALA A 35 -11.24 -5.84 8.13
N THR A 36 -12.36 -5.40 8.71
CA THR A 36 -13.48 -4.83 7.98
C THR A 36 -13.79 -3.44 8.53
N GLY A 37 -14.21 -2.52 7.67
CA GLY A 37 -14.59 -1.18 8.07
C GLY A 37 -14.80 -0.26 6.87
N PRO A 38 -15.08 1.03 7.11
CA PRO A 38 -15.21 2.02 6.05
C PRO A 38 -13.94 2.10 5.20
N ILE A 39 -14.10 2.05 3.88
CA ILE A 39 -12.99 2.14 2.93
C ILE A 39 -12.96 3.57 2.38
N THR A 40 -11.81 4.24 2.46
CA THR A 40 -11.62 5.56 1.83
C THR A 40 -10.55 5.46 0.75
N ILE A 41 -10.86 5.97 -0.44
CA ILE A 41 -9.94 6.02 -1.59
C ILE A 41 -9.72 7.46 -2.05
N TRP A 42 -8.64 7.68 -2.79
CA TRP A 42 -8.36 8.93 -3.47
C TRP A 42 -8.59 8.74 -4.96
N TYR A 43 -9.29 9.66 -5.59
CA TYR A 43 -9.44 9.64 -7.03
C TYR A 43 -8.18 10.17 -7.73
N SER A 44 -8.06 9.80 -9.00
CA SER A 44 -7.13 10.43 -9.91
C SER A 44 -7.43 11.92 -10.07
N ASN A 45 -6.45 12.68 -10.54
CA ASN A 45 -6.67 14.06 -10.98
C ASN A 45 -7.18 14.16 -12.43
N ASN A 46 -7.22 13.04 -13.17
CA ASN A 46 -7.78 12.97 -14.50
C ASN A 46 -9.32 12.89 -14.45
N ALA A 47 -10.00 13.78 -15.15
CA ALA A 47 -11.46 13.89 -15.12
C ALA A 47 -12.20 12.63 -15.61
N GLU A 48 -11.65 11.93 -16.60
CA GLU A 48 -12.21 10.69 -17.15
C GLU A 48 -12.12 9.57 -16.11
N GLU A 49 -10.96 9.46 -15.45
CA GLU A 49 -10.74 8.47 -14.40
C GLU A 49 -11.57 8.75 -13.13
N VAL A 50 -11.77 10.03 -12.77
CA VAL A 50 -12.70 10.41 -11.69
C VAL A 50 -14.13 9.98 -12.01
N THR A 51 -14.55 10.14 -13.27
CA THR A 51 -15.90 9.76 -13.70
C THR A 51 -16.09 8.26 -13.63
N TRP A 52 -15.10 7.51 -14.14
CA TRP A 52 -15.06 6.06 -14.04
C TRP A 52 -15.04 5.58 -12.57
N ALA A 53 -14.20 6.18 -11.72
CA ALA A 53 -14.06 5.77 -10.33
C ALA A 53 -15.36 5.98 -9.54
N LYS A 54 -16.09 7.07 -9.78
CA LYS A 54 -17.40 7.31 -9.15
C LYS A 54 -18.42 6.23 -9.53
N GLN A 55 -18.42 5.75 -10.78
CA GLN A 55 -19.30 4.67 -11.23
C GLN A 55 -18.93 3.35 -10.54
N MET A 56 -17.64 3.05 -10.41
CA MET A 56 -17.15 1.87 -9.71
C MET A 56 -17.52 1.89 -8.22
N VAL A 57 -17.33 3.02 -7.54
CA VAL A 57 -17.74 3.20 -6.14
C VAL A 57 -19.24 2.99 -5.96
N ALA A 58 -20.06 3.55 -6.85
CA ALA A 58 -21.51 3.38 -6.78
C ALA A 58 -21.94 1.91 -6.97
N ALA A 59 -21.35 1.23 -7.95
CA ALA A 59 -21.62 -0.19 -8.21
C ALA A 59 -21.19 -1.07 -7.03
N TRP A 60 -19.97 -0.85 -6.52
CA TRP A 60 -19.45 -1.58 -5.36
C TRP A 60 -20.35 -1.39 -4.14
N ASN A 61 -20.68 -0.15 -3.81
CA ASN A 61 -21.52 0.17 -2.67
C ASN A 61 -22.92 -0.46 -2.81
N THR A 62 -23.46 -0.57 -4.03
CA THR A 62 -24.75 -1.25 -4.24
C THR A 62 -24.67 -2.74 -3.90
N ALA A 63 -23.57 -3.40 -4.27
CA ALA A 63 -23.36 -4.83 -4.03
C ALA A 63 -22.86 -5.16 -2.60
N HIS A 64 -22.24 -4.20 -1.91
CA HIS A 64 -21.60 -4.42 -0.60
C HIS A 64 -22.12 -3.42 0.42
N ALA A 65 -23.07 -3.85 1.25
CA ALA A 65 -23.72 -2.97 2.23
C ALA A 65 -22.83 -2.67 3.46
N ASP A 66 -21.98 -3.62 3.83
CA ASP A 66 -21.09 -3.62 4.98
C ASP A 66 -19.68 -3.07 4.69
N GLN A 67 -19.31 -2.92 3.42
CA GLN A 67 -17.98 -2.52 2.97
C GLN A 67 -18.06 -1.30 2.04
N LYS A 68 -18.63 -0.21 2.55
CA LYS A 68 -18.80 1.02 1.75
C LYS A 68 -17.47 1.71 1.47
N ILE A 69 -17.32 2.14 0.23
CA ILE A 69 -16.24 2.99 -0.24
C ILE A 69 -16.73 4.45 -0.28
N THR A 70 -15.91 5.35 0.26
CA THR A 70 -15.98 6.80 0.03
C THR A 70 -14.73 7.23 -0.74
N GLY A 71 -14.87 8.21 -1.63
CA GLY A 71 -13.77 8.71 -2.44
C GLY A 71 -13.67 10.22 -2.45
N GLN A 72 -12.45 10.74 -2.57
CA GLN A 72 -12.08 12.16 -2.56
C GLN A 72 -11.45 12.58 -3.89
#